data_AF-A0A822DWR8-F1
#
_entry.id   AF-A0A822DWR8-F1
#
_cell.length_a   1.000
_cell.length_b   1.000
_cell.length_c   1.000
_cell.angle_alpha   90.00
_cell.angle_beta   90.00
_cell.angle_gamma   90.00
#
_symmetry.space_group_name_H-M   'P 1'
#
loop_
_entity.id
_entity.type
_entity.pdbx_description
1 polymer ?
#
loop_
_entity_poly.entity_id
_entity_poly.type
_entity_poly.pdbx_seq_one_letter_code
_entity_poly.pdbx_strand_id
1 'polypeptide(L)'
;SCCHSPNLAEKHFNRISQNDSIDLIKQTTKSSFRMYPDGFRQDSSNPNPINAWNFGIQMVALNFQNDDLMMSLSYGKFIDNGGCGYVLKPKYLINVHENQFNPFDYFKKPSILPVNLFECPQRLTIIIISGQFLSRSSETTRDIPDPYVVISTHGMPCDQQSQRTKFIENNGFDPLWNETFQFDIYFPQMCLVRFDVYDYDVFTRDDRLTYFCLP
;
A
#
# COMPACT_ATOMS: atom_id res chain seq x y z
N SER A 1 -27.74 10.73 11.71
CA SER A 1 -27.32 10.16 13.00
C SER A 1 -25.83 9.85 12.91
N CYS A 2 -24.97 10.63 13.58
CA CYS A 2 -23.51 10.50 13.51
C CYS A 2 -22.97 9.37 14.43
N CYS A 3 -23.80 8.87 15.35
CA CYS A 3 -23.38 7.93 16.39
C CYS A 3 -23.44 6.44 15.99
N HIS A 4 -23.88 6.12 14.77
CA HIS A 4 -23.88 4.74 14.28
C HIS A 4 -22.54 4.44 13.59
N SER A 5 -21.82 3.42 14.08
CA SER A 5 -20.55 2.96 13.49
C SER A 5 -20.71 1.54 12.93
N PRO A 6 -20.99 1.39 11.63
CA PRO A 6 -21.17 0.09 11.01
C PRO A 6 -19.90 -0.77 11.09
N ASN A 7 -20.09 -2.06 11.34
CA ASN A 7 -19.05 -3.09 11.29
C ASN A 7 -19.29 -3.97 10.07
N LEU A 8 -18.33 -4.01 9.16
CA LEU A 8 -18.39 -4.76 7.91
C LEU A 8 -17.34 -5.87 7.94
N ALA A 9 -17.77 -7.13 7.82
CA ALA A 9 -16.86 -8.20 7.42
C ALA A 9 -16.33 -7.91 6.01
N GLU A 10 -15.07 -8.28 5.72
CA GLU A 10 -14.44 -8.08 4.40
C GLU A 10 -15.33 -8.50 3.23
N LYS A 11 -15.95 -9.70 3.28
CA LYS A 11 -16.85 -10.18 2.23
C LYS A 11 -18.08 -9.29 2.03
N HIS A 12 -18.60 -8.71 3.12
CA HIS A 12 -19.73 -7.79 3.05
C HIS A 12 -19.30 -6.43 2.47
N PHE A 13 -18.14 -5.92 2.88
CA PHE A 13 -17.51 -4.75 2.27
C PHE A 13 -17.33 -4.95 0.76
N ASN A 14 -16.73 -6.06 0.33
CA ASN A 14 -16.49 -6.34 -1.09
C ASN A 14 -17.79 -6.30 -1.90
N ARG A 15 -18.88 -6.90 -1.38
CA ARG A 15 -20.19 -6.86 -2.04
C ARG A 15 -20.77 -5.45 -2.13
N ILE A 16 -20.75 -4.68 -1.03
CA ILE A 16 -21.31 -3.31 -1.01
C ILE A 16 -20.48 -2.39 -1.90
N SER A 17 -19.14 -2.51 -1.86
CA SER A 17 -18.25 -1.68 -2.66
C SER A 17 -18.62 -1.78 -4.15
N GLN A 18 -18.92 -2.98 -4.66
CA GLN A 18 -19.28 -3.24 -6.06
C GLN A 18 -20.66 -2.72 -6.46
N ASN A 19 -21.65 -2.82 -5.58
CA ASN A 19 -23.04 -2.50 -5.92
C ASN A 19 -23.42 -1.05 -5.62
N ASP A 20 -22.86 -0.48 -4.55
CA ASP A 20 -23.29 0.80 -3.96
C ASP A 20 -22.08 1.70 -3.61
N SER A 21 -21.03 1.70 -4.46
CA SER A 21 -19.74 2.38 -4.23
C SER A 21 -19.87 3.83 -3.77
N ILE A 22 -20.59 4.65 -4.54
CA ILE A 22 -20.73 6.08 -4.31
C ILE A 22 -21.47 6.34 -2.98
N ASP A 23 -22.52 5.57 -2.70
CA ASP A 23 -23.30 5.76 -1.48
C ASP A 23 -22.55 5.26 -0.24
N LEU A 24 -21.75 4.19 -0.35
CA LEU A 24 -20.81 3.79 0.70
C LEU A 24 -19.86 4.93 1.04
N ILE A 25 -19.19 5.52 0.04
CA ILE A 25 -18.23 6.62 0.24
C ILE A 25 -18.93 7.82 0.89
N LYS A 26 -20.12 8.23 0.42
CA LYS A 26 -20.93 9.28 1.05
C LYS A 26 -21.29 8.97 2.51
N GLN A 27 -21.50 7.72 2.87
CA GLN A 27 -21.78 7.36 4.27
C GLN A 27 -20.52 7.46 5.13
N THR A 28 -19.33 7.13 4.60
CA THR A 28 -18.07 7.29 5.33
C THR A 28 -17.68 8.76 5.62
N THR A 29 -18.36 9.74 5.02
CA THR A 29 -18.16 11.17 5.37
C THR A 29 -18.97 11.59 6.60
N LYS A 30 -20.00 10.82 6.96
CA LYS A 30 -20.96 11.15 8.03
C LYS A 30 -20.80 10.26 9.27
N SER A 31 -20.23 9.07 9.08
CA SER A 31 -20.08 8.03 10.09
C SER A 31 -18.75 7.30 9.93
N SER A 32 -18.28 6.74 11.04
CA SER A 32 -17.08 5.91 11.08
C SER A 32 -17.42 4.45 10.75
N PHE A 33 -16.69 3.85 9.82
CA PHE A 33 -16.85 2.46 9.42
C PHE A 33 -15.68 1.61 9.89
N ARG A 34 -15.97 0.40 10.38
CA ARG A 34 -14.98 -0.62 10.68
C ARG A 34 -15.06 -1.77 9.69
N MET A 35 -13.96 -2.09 9.01
CA MET A 35 -13.77 -3.35 8.29
C MET A 35 -12.95 -4.31 9.14
N TYR A 36 -13.24 -5.61 9.09
CA TYR A 36 -12.42 -6.65 9.72
C TYR A 36 -12.28 -7.88 8.81
N PRO A 37 -11.25 -8.72 9.02
CA PRO A 37 -10.98 -9.90 8.19
C PRO A 37 -12.18 -10.86 8.19
N ASP A 38 -12.41 -11.55 7.07
CA ASP A 38 -13.45 -12.58 7.02
C ASP A 38 -13.13 -13.73 8.00
N GLY A 39 -14.16 -14.27 8.66
CA GLY A 39 -14.02 -15.41 9.58
C GLY A 39 -13.51 -16.70 8.91
N PHE A 40 -13.56 -16.81 7.59
CA PHE A 40 -12.93 -17.91 6.84
C PHE A 40 -11.40 -17.84 6.80
N ARG A 41 -10.78 -16.71 7.18
CA ARG A 41 -9.31 -16.57 7.27
C ARG A 41 -8.76 -17.23 8.54
N GLN A 42 -8.85 -18.55 8.59
CA GLN A 42 -8.40 -19.36 9.73
C GLN A 42 -6.86 -19.33 9.89
N ASP A 43 -6.13 -18.99 8.83
CA ASP A 43 -4.69 -18.76 8.83
C ASP A 43 -4.29 -17.36 9.38
N SER A 44 -5.28 -16.57 9.82
CA SER A 44 -5.10 -15.17 10.27
C SER A 44 -4.54 -14.23 9.19
N SER A 45 -4.56 -14.61 7.91
CA SER A 45 -4.14 -13.73 6.81
C SER A 45 -4.88 -12.38 6.84
N ASN A 46 -4.23 -11.32 6.37
CA ASN A 46 -4.84 -9.99 6.35
C ASN A 46 -5.52 -9.68 5.01
N PRO A 47 -6.69 -8.98 5.02
CA PRO A 47 -7.23 -8.36 3.82
C PRO A 47 -6.36 -7.19 3.38
N ASN A 48 -6.43 -6.81 2.11
CA ASN A 48 -5.75 -5.60 1.63
C ASN A 48 -6.44 -4.34 2.17
N PRO A 49 -5.79 -3.54 3.05
CA PRO A 49 -6.43 -2.40 3.68
C PRO A 49 -6.65 -1.23 2.71
N ILE A 50 -5.84 -1.13 1.65
CA ILE A 50 -5.94 -0.07 0.63
C ILE A 50 -7.28 -0.13 -0.08
N ASN A 51 -7.79 -1.35 -0.34
CA ASN A 51 -9.10 -1.53 -0.94
C ASN A 51 -10.19 -0.85 -0.10
N ALA A 52 -10.14 -0.95 1.23
CA ALA A 52 -11.11 -0.29 2.09
C ALA A 52 -10.86 1.22 2.23
N TRP A 53 -9.60 1.65 2.33
CA TRP A 53 -9.26 3.07 2.38
C TRP A 53 -9.66 3.83 1.12
N ASN A 54 -9.57 3.21 -0.06
CA ASN A 54 -10.03 3.79 -1.33
C ASN A 54 -11.53 4.12 -1.33
N PHE A 55 -12.33 3.47 -0.47
CA PHE A 55 -13.76 3.77 -0.27
C PHE A 55 -14.02 4.62 0.98
N GLY A 56 -12.97 5.16 1.61
CA GLY A 56 -13.08 6.07 2.75
C GLY A 56 -13.34 5.40 4.11
N ILE A 57 -13.28 4.06 4.19
CA ILE A 57 -13.38 3.32 5.46
C ILE A 57 -12.17 3.65 6.35
N GLN A 58 -12.43 4.06 7.58
CA GLN A 58 -11.41 4.61 8.48
C GLN A 58 -10.75 3.52 9.34
N MET A 59 -11.54 2.59 9.88
CA MET A 59 -11.04 1.57 10.82
C MET A 59 -10.91 0.24 10.09
N VAL A 60 -9.75 -0.03 9.50
CA VAL A 60 -9.46 -1.33 8.89
C VAL A 60 -8.71 -2.19 9.88
N ALA A 61 -9.41 -3.14 10.51
CA ALA A 61 -8.80 -4.05 11.47
C ALA A 61 -8.00 -5.12 10.73
N LEU A 62 -6.75 -5.29 11.14
CA LEU A 62 -5.83 -6.32 10.68
C LEU A 62 -5.37 -7.15 11.89
N ASN A 63 -4.84 -8.33 11.62
CA ASN A 63 -4.20 -9.24 12.56
C ASN A 63 -2.75 -8.80 12.78
N PHE A 64 -2.50 -7.96 13.79
CA PHE A 64 -1.18 -7.37 14.11
C PHE A 64 -0.07 -8.39 14.40
N GLN A 65 -0.45 -9.61 14.80
CA GLN A 65 0.48 -10.71 15.03
C GLN A 65 1.12 -11.26 13.73
N ASN A 66 0.54 -10.95 12.57
CA ASN A 66 1.01 -11.43 11.27
C ASN A 66 1.77 -10.33 10.52
N ASP A 67 3.10 -10.49 10.41
CA ASP A 67 3.97 -9.60 9.65
C ASP A 67 3.94 -9.91 8.15
N ASP A 68 2.83 -9.56 7.51
CA ASP A 68 2.62 -9.70 6.07
C ASP A 68 2.68 -8.36 5.32
N LEU A 69 2.51 -8.42 4.00
CA LEU A 69 2.45 -7.25 3.13
C LEU A 69 1.40 -6.24 3.60
N MET A 70 0.24 -6.71 4.06
CA MET A 70 -0.88 -5.84 4.42
C MET A 70 -0.62 -5.09 5.72
N MET A 71 -0.01 -5.77 6.69
CA MET A 71 0.41 -5.15 7.94
C MET A 71 1.47 -4.08 7.70
N SER A 72 2.43 -4.35 6.83
CA SER A 72 3.51 -3.40 6.51
C SER A 72 3.04 -2.20 5.69
N LEU A 73 2.03 -2.36 4.82
CA LEU A 73 1.32 -1.22 4.21
C LEU A 73 0.54 -0.39 5.25
N SER A 74 -0.05 -1.04 6.26
CA SER A 74 -0.69 -0.35 7.39
C SER A 74 0.30 0.49 8.17
N TYR A 75 1.44 -0.09 8.55
CA TYR A 75 2.52 0.68 9.19
C TYR A 75 2.99 1.85 8.32
N GLY A 76 3.27 1.61 7.03
CA GLY A 76 3.70 2.66 6.10
C GLY A 76 2.70 3.80 5.94
N LYS A 77 1.39 3.53 5.99
CA LYS A 77 0.38 4.60 5.99
C LYS A 77 0.39 5.40 7.29
N PHE A 78 0.49 4.73 8.43
CA PHE A 78 0.29 5.36 9.73
C PHE A 78 1.56 5.92 10.38
N ILE A 79 2.74 5.80 9.75
CA ILE A 79 3.90 6.64 10.11
C ILE A 79 3.68 8.12 9.78
N ASP A 80 2.76 8.42 8.85
CA ASP A 80 2.34 9.78 8.55
C ASP A 80 1.70 10.47 9.78
N ASN A 81 1.60 11.79 9.74
CA ASN A 81 1.04 12.62 10.81
C ASN A 81 1.67 12.30 12.19
N GLY A 82 3.00 12.12 12.19
CA GLY A 82 3.79 11.88 13.40
C GLY A 82 3.50 10.53 14.08
N GLY A 83 2.97 9.54 13.35
CA GLY A 83 2.75 8.21 13.93
C GLY A 83 1.57 8.13 14.89
N CYS A 84 0.68 9.13 14.92
CA CYS A 84 -0.36 9.21 15.97
C CYS A 84 -1.55 8.25 15.75
N GLY A 85 -1.57 7.50 14.65
CA GLY A 85 -2.65 6.57 14.30
C GLY A 85 -3.85 7.22 13.59
N TYR A 86 -3.82 8.53 13.35
CA TYR A 86 -4.86 9.25 12.61
C TYR A 86 -4.26 9.98 11.41
N VAL A 87 -4.73 9.66 10.20
CA VAL A 87 -4.32 10.30 8.95
C VAL A 87 -5.56 10.89 8.28
N LEU A 88 -5.49 12.16 7.89
CA LEU A 88 -6.61 12.86 7.26
C LEU A 88 -6.92 12.25 5.89
N LYS A 89 -8.20 12.00 5.60
CA LYS A 89 -8.63 11.49 4.29
C LYS A 89 -8.39 12.55 3.19
N PRO A 90 -8.13 12.12 1.94
CA PRO A 90 -8.15 13.00 0.77
C PRO A 90 -9.47 13.78 0.63
N LYS A 91 -9.39 14.99 0.07
CA LYS A 91 -10.56 15.88 -0.10
C LYS A 91 -11.69 15.22 -0.89
N TYR A 92 -11.36 14.43 -1.92
CA TYR A 92 -12.36 13.72 -2.71
C TYR A 92 -13.11 12.61 -1.93
N LEU A 93 -12.56 12.13 -0.80
CA LEU A 93 -13.23 11.20 0.13
C LEU A 93 -13.91 11.90 1.31
N ILE A 94 -13.84 13.23 1.40
CA ILE A 94 -14.52 14.06 2.41
C ILE A 94 -15.68 14.85 1.77
N ASN A 95 -15.45 15.47 0.61
CA ASN A 95 -16.40 16.33 -0.10
C ASN A 95 -17.16 15.56 -1.20
N VAL A 96 -17.66 14.38 -0.87
CA VAL A 96 -18.31 13.46 -1.83
C VAL A 96 -19.65 14.03 -2.34
N HIS A 97 -20.25 15.00 -1.65
CA HIS A 97 -21.47 15.65 -2.15
C HIS A 97 -21.25 16.47 -3.43
N GLU A 98 -20.00 16.86 -3.70
CA GLU A 98 -19.62 17.66 -4.86
C GLU A 98 -19.06 16.81 -6.01
N ASN A 99 -18.89 15.50 -5.81
CA ASN A 99 -18.26 14.62 -6.78
C ASN A 99 -18.94 13.24 -6.89
N GLN A 100 -18.83 12.58 -8.04
CA GLN A 100 -19.28 11.21 -8.23
C GLN A 100 -18.06 10.26 -8.22
N PHE A 101 -17.13 10.47 -7.28
CA PHE A 101 -15.92 9.66 -7.21
C PHE A 101 -16.25 8.19 -6.95
N ASN A 102 -15.77 7.31 -7.83
CA ASN A 102 -15.83 5.87 -7.67
C ASN A 102 -14.44 5.28 -7.96
N PRO A 103 -13.81 4.58 -7.00
CA PRO A 103 -12.50 3.97 -7.21
C PRO A 103 -12.40 3.04 -8.42
N PHE A 104 -13.50 2.39 -8.80
CA PHE A 104 -13.53 1.49 -9.95
C PHE A 104 -13.41 2.18 -11.30
N ASP A 105 -13.67 3.49 -11.40
CA ASP A 105 -13.45 4.23 -12.64
C ASP A 105 -11.95 4.37 -12.96
N TYR A 106 -11.10 4.13 -11.97
CA TYR A 106 -9.65 4.33 -12.02
C TYR A 106 -8.86 3.01 -11.99
N PHE A 107 -9.42 1.94 -12.55
CA PHE A 107 -8.65 0.74 -12.93
C PHE A 107 -7.65 1.02 -14.06
N LYS A 108 -7.91 2.05 -14.86
CA LYS A 108 -7.03 2.51 -15.92
C LYS A 108 -6.54 3.92 -15.60
N LYS A 109 -5.39 4.28 -16.18
CA LYS A 109 -4.82 5.63 -16.09
C LYS A 109 -5.86 6.66 -16.53
N PRO A 110 -6.26 7.62 -15.67
CA PRO A 110 -7.25 8.61 -16.05
C PRO A 110 -6.67 9.60 -17.06
N SER A 111 -7.44 9.95 -18.08
CA SER A 111 -7.05 10.95 -19.07
C SER A 111 -7.10 12.37 -18.50
N ILE A 112 -8.05 12.65 -17.60
CA ILE A 112 -8.27 13.96 -16.96
C ILE A 112 -8.79 13.73 -15.53
N LEU A 113 -8.19 14.39 -14.55
CA LEU A 113 -8.72 14.48 -13.18
C LEU A 113 -9.23 15.90 -12.92
N PRO A 114 -10.40 16.08 -12.27
CA PRO A 114 -10.89 17.39 -11.85
C PRO A 114 -9.90 18.11 -10.91
N VAL A 115 -9.28 19.19 -11.39
CA VAL A 115 -8.16 19.90 -10.71
C VAL A 115 -8.51 20.40 -9.30
N ASN A 116 -9.80 20.67 -9.01
CA ASN A 116 -10.22 21.19 -7.70
C ASN A 116 -10.42 20.09 -6.63
N LEU A 117 -10.49 18.83 -7.03
CA LEU A 117 -10.82 17.69 -6.15
C LEU A 117 -9.64 16.75 -5.93
N PHE A 118 -8.77 16.65 -6.92
CA PHE A 118 -7.60 15.77 -6.91
C PHE A 118 -6.33 16.59 -6.97
N GLU A 119 -5.28 16.12 -6.31
CA GLU A 119 -3.96 16.68 -6.53
C GLU A 119 -3.49 16.42 -7.96
N CYS A 120 -2.57 17.24 -8.45
CA CYS A 120 -1.98 17.06 -9.77
C CYS A 120 -1.22 15.73 -9.82
N PRO A 121 -1.40 14.90 -10.88
CA PRO A 121 -0.56 13.74 -11.11
C PRO A 121 0.93 14.09 -11.05
N GLN A 122 1.72 13.23 -10.42
CA GLN A 122 3.14 13.43 -10.19
C GLN A 122 3.95 12.38 -10.95
N ARG A 123 5.16 12.76 -11.38
CA ARG A 123 6.16 11.81 -11.84
C ARG A 123 7.22 11.65 -10.76
N LEU A 124 7.21 10.51 -10.09
CA LEU A 124 8.17 10.16 -9.05
C LEU A 124 9.40 9.52 -9.72
N THR A 125 10.57 10.10 -9.50
CA THR A 125 11.86 9.54 -9.94
C THR A 125 12.63 9.07 -8.72
N ILE A 126 12.98 7.78 -8.68
CA ILE A 126 13.70 7.16 -7.57
C ILE A 126 15.04 6.65 -8.10
N ILE A 127 16.12 6.98 -7.39
CA ILE A 127 17.46 6.45 -7.68
C ILE A 127 17.83 5.51 -6.53
N ILE A 128 17.98 4.22 -6.82
CA ILE A 128 18.54 3.26 -5.86
C ILE A 128 20.04 3.31 -6.02
N ILE A 129 20.70 4.00 -5.09
CA ILE A 129 22.14 4.21 -5.13
C ILE A 129 22.85 2.95 -4.62
N SER A 130 22.69 2.64 -3.33
CA SER A 130 23.40 1.55 -2.66
C SER A 130 22.62 1.01 -1.46
N GLY A 131 23.10 -0.08 -0.87
CA GLY A 131 22.65 -0.63 0.41
C GLY A 131 23.79 -0.67 1.42
N GLN A 132 23.48 -0.91 2.69
CA GLN A 132 24.48 -1.08 3.75
C GLN A 132 24.06 -2.18 4.71
N PHE A 133 24.98 -3.07 5.07
CA PHE A 133 24.81 -4.11 6.09
C PHE A 133 23.57 -4.98 5.89
N LEU A 134 23.33 -5.44 4.67
CA LEU A 134 22.30 -6.41 4.33
C LEU A 134 22.78 -7.80 4.71
N SER A 135 22.11 -8.41 5.69
CA SER A 135 22.43 -9.76 6.18
C SER A 135 21.18 -10.63 6.18
N ARG A 136 21.35 -11.93 5.93
CA ARG A 136 20.30 -12.93 6.21
C ARG A 136 20.00 -12.95 7.70
N SER A 137 18.73 -13.14 8.07
CA SER A 137 18.32 -13.42 9.46
C SER A 137 18.61 -14.86 9.89
N SER A 138 18.95 -15.73 8.94
CA SER A 138 19.20 -17.16 9.13
C SER A 138 20.69 -17.42 9.36
N GLU A 139 21.04 -17.91 10.56
CA GLU A 139 22.41 -18.26 10.97
C GLU A 139 22.96 -19.53 10.27
N THR A 140 22.13 -20.25 9.51
CA THR A 140 22.46 -21.61 9.05
C THR A 140 23.23 -21.66 7.74
N THR A 141 23.24 -20.58 6.95
CA THR A 141 23.97 -20.49 5.68
C THR A 141 25.08 -19.44 5.78
N ARG A 142 26.35 -19.82 5.58
CA ARG A 142 27.48 -18.88 5.47
C ARG A 142 27.51 -18.11 4.13
N ASP A 143 26.41 -18.13 3.40
CA ASP A 143 26.32 -17.52 2.08
C ASP A 143 26.23 -16.00 2.21
N ILE A 144 26.96 -15.30 1.33
CA ILE A 144 26.86 -13.85 1.24
C ILE A 144 25.63 -13.56 0.37
N PRO A 145 24.72 -12.66 0.78
CA PRO A 145 23.52 -12.43 0.01
C PRO A 145 23.84 -11.81 -1.36
N ASP A 146 22.96 -12.07 -2.31
CA ASP A 146 22.90 -11.52 -3.66
C ASP A 146 21.79 -10.46 -3.75
N PRO A 147 21.94 -9.26 -3.14
CA PRO A 147 20.80 -8.40 -2.89
C PRO A 147 20.30 -7.70 -4.16
N TYR A 148 18.98 -7.54 -4.22
CA TYR A 148 18.29 -6.61 -5.14
C TYR A 148 17.14 -5.91 -4.44
N VAL A 149 16.72 -4.76 -4.99
CA VAL A 149 15.64 -3.94 -4.45
C VAL A 149 14.44 -3.98 -5.39
N VAL A 150 13.27 -4.29 -4.86
CA VAL A 150 11.97 -4.14 -5.53
C VAL A 150 11.31 -2.87 -5.01
N ILE A 151 10.93 -1.99 -5.93
CA ILE A 151 10.21 -0.75 -5.65
C ILE A 151 8.80 -0.93 -6.18
N SER A 152 7.81 -0.81 -5.30
CA SER A 152 6.40 -0.99 -5.65
C SER A 152 5.56 0.16 -5.12
N THR A 153 4.57 0.57 -5.90
CA THR A 153 3.59 1.58 -5.54
C THR A 153 2.25 0.92 -5.24
N HIS A 154 1.60 1.34 -4.16
CA HIS A 154 0.36 0.73 -3.66
C HIS A 154 -0.66 1.83 -3.35
N GLY A 155 -1.85 1.78 -3.94
CA GLY A 155 -2.83 2.84 -3.74
C GLY A 155 -4.06 2.61 -4.61
N MET A 156 -4.42 3.61 -5.41
CA MET A 156 -5.43 3.44 -6.44
C MET A 156 -4.96 2.42 -7.48
N PRO A 157 -5.87 1.61 -8.08
CA PRO A 157 -5.47 0.56 -9.02
C PRO A 157 -4.63 1.06 -10.21
N CYS A 158 -4.91 2.26 -10.73
CA CYS A 158 -4.13 2.88 -11.81
C CYS A 158 -2.69 3.28 -11.42
N ASP A 159 -2.39 3.42 -10.13
CA ASP A 159 -1.07 3.80 -9.62
C ASP A 159 -0.20 2.58 -9.29
N GLN A 160 -0.77 1.38 -9.24
CA GLN A 160 -0.04 0.16 -8.88
C GLN A 160 1.00 -0.22 -9.94
N GLN A 161 2.27 -0.14 -9.57
CA GLN A 161 3.43 -0.42 -10.41
C GLN A 161 4.50 -1.14 -9.59
N SER A 162 5.36 -1.92 -10.23
CA SER A 162 6.50 -2.59 -9.59
C SER A 162 7.67 -2.65 -10.55
N GLN A 163 8.85 -2.25 -10.07
CA GLN A 163 10.11 -2.28 -10.78
C GLN A 163 11.19 -2.82 -9.84
N ARG A 164 12.30 -3.34 -10.36
CA ARG A 164 13.39 -3.86 -9.54
C ARG A 164 14.76 -3.53 -10.13
N THR A 165 15.75 -3.44 -9.26
CA THR A 165 17.16 -3.41 -9.65
C THR A 165 17.62 -4.78 -10.15
N LYS A 166 18.81 -4.82 -10.75
CA LYS A 166 19.60 -6.05 -10.85
C LYS A 166 20.03 -6.50 -9.44
N PHE A 167 20.33 -7.78 -9.28
CA PHE A 167 21.01 -8.25 -8.08
C PHE A 167 22.51 -8.00 -8.19
N ILE A 168 23.16 -7.84 -7.03
CA ILE A 168 24.62 -7.75 -6.92
C ILE A 168 25.10 -9.05 -6.28
N GLU A 169 25.93 -9.80 -7.00
CA GLU A 169 26.44 -11.09 -6.55
C GLU A 169 27.39 -10.93 -5.35
N ASN A 170 27.18 -11.73 -4.31
CA ASN A 170 28.00 -11.89 -3.12
C ASN A 170 28.40 -10.56 -2.46
N ASN A 171 27.47 -9.60 -2.37
CA ASN A 171 27.72 -8.34 -1.65
C ASN A 171 26.51 -7.85 -0.84
N GLY A 172 26.42 -8.30 0.41
CA GLY A 172 25.51 -7.74 1.41
C GLY A 172 26.06 -6.52 2.17
N PHE A 173 27.37 -6.24 2.12
CA PHE A 173 27.96 -5.23 2.99
C PHE A 173 27.69 -3.81 2.49
N ASP A 174 27.93 -3.55 1.21
CA ASP A 174 27.83 -2.23 0.57
C ASP A 174 27.46 -2.29 -0.94
N PRO A 175 26.43 -3.06 -1.35
CA PRO A 175 26.08 -3.18 -2.76
C PRO A 175 25.76 -1.82 -3.40
N LEU A 176 26.26 -1.59 -4.61
CA LEU A 176 26.03 -0.39 -5.40
C LEU A 176 25.22 -0.74 -6.66
N TRP A 177 23.98 -0.26 -6.75
CA TRP A 177 23.12 -0.44 -7.91
C TRP A 177 23.19 0.76 -8.86
N ASN A 178 23.05 1.97 -8.32
CA ASN A 178 22.96 3.23 -9.05
C ASN A 178 21.95 3.18 -10.23
N GLU A 179 20.77 2.60 -9.99
CA GLU A 179 19.71 2.45 -10.98
C GLU A 179 18.59 3.48 -10.75
N THR A 180 18.03 4.02 -11.83
CA THR A 180 16.96 5.04 -11.80
C THR A 180 15.65 4.49 -12.30
N PHE A 181 14.57 4.75 -11.57
CA PHE A 181 13.21 4.29 -11.85
C PHE A 181 12.25 5.47 -11.89
N GLN A 182 11.21 5.36 -12.71
CA GLN A 182 10.17 6.38 -12.85
C GLN A 182 8.79 5.78 -12.67
N PHE A 183 7.93 6.46 -11.91
CA PHE A 183 6.56 6.08 -11.64
C PHE A 183 5.65 7.27 -11.91
N ASP A 184 4.62 7.09 -12.73
CA ASP A 184 3.55 8.09 -12.88
C ASP A 184 2.47 7.80 -11.80
N ILE A 185 2.20 8.76 -10.92
CA ILE A 185 1.28 8.65 -9.78
C ILE A 185 0.13 9.65 -9.97
N TYR A 186 -1.09 9.16 -10.10
CA TYR A 186 -2.29 9.95 -10.34
C TYR A 186 -2.98 10.36 -9.03
N PHE A 187 -2.90 9.54 -7.98
CA PHE A 187 -3.50 9.80 -6.67
C PHE A 187 -2.44 9.79 -5.55
N PRO A 188 -1.54 10.79 -5.51
CA PRO A 188 -0.41 10.81 -4.58
C PRO A 188 -0.82 10.66 -3.11
N GLN A 189 -1.90 11.32 -2.66
CA GLN A 189 -2.39 11.23 -1.27
C GLN A 189 -2.82 9.80 -0.82
N MET A 190 -3.00 8.87 -1.76
CA MET A 190 -3.36 7.48 -1.46
C MET A 190 -2.27 6.48 -1.85
N CYS A 191 -1.18 6.94 -2.47
CA CYS A 191 -0.13 6.09 -2.97
C CYS A 191 0.95 5.90 -1.89
N LEU A 192 1.21 4.66 -1.51
CA LEU A 192 2.34 4.25 -0.69
C LEU A 192 3.46 3.75 -1.61
N VAL A 193 4.71 4.10 -1.31
CA VAL A 193 5.89 3.55 -1.96
C VAL A 193 6.53 2.54 -1.02
N ARG A 194 6.80 1.34 -1.51
CA ARG A 194 7.38 0.24 -0.75
C ARG A 194 8.66 -0.23 -1.41
N PHE A 195 9.69 -0.39 -0.60
CA PHE A 195 10.97 -0.98 -0.93
C PHE A 195 11.04 -2.34 -0.25
N ASP A 196 11.20 -3.42 -1.02
CA ASP A 196 11.54 -4.74 -0.50
C ASP A 196 12.95 -5.08 -0.98
N VAL A 197 13.81 -5.51 -0.05
CA VAL A 197 15.14 -5.99 -0.37
C VAL A 197 15.11 -7.51 -0.29
N TYR A 198 15.52 -8.15 -1.37
CA TYR A 198 15.55 -9.59 -1.50
C TYR A 198 16.97 -10.07 -1.73
N ASP A 199 17.20 -11.31 -1.35
CA ASP A 199 18.37 -12.11 -1.72
C ASP A 199 17.99 -13.02 -2.87
N TYR A 200 18.72 -12.95 -3.98
CA TYR A 200 18.43 -13.75 -5.16
C TYR A 200 18.93 -15.19 -4.99
N ASP A 201 18.06 -16.17 -5.19
CA ASP A 201 18.45 -17.59 -5.16
C ASP A 201 18.17 -18.27 -6.50
N VAL A 202 19.14 -19.00 -7.02
CA VAL A 202 19.01 -19.71 -8.31
C VAL A 202 18.04 -20.90 -8.21
N PHE A 203 18.03 -21.60 -7.08
CA PHE A 203 17.34 -22.89 -6.91
C PHE A 203 16.13 -22.82 -5.99
N THR A 204 16.02 -21.80 -5.16
CA THR A 204 14.95 -21.61 -4.19
C THR A 204 14.22 -20.31 -4.45
N ARG A 205 13.20 -20.02 -3.63
CA ARG A 205 12.55 -18.71 -3.66
C ARG A 205 13.45 -17.71 -2.96
N ASP A 206 13.63 -16.56 -3.59
CA ASP A 206 14.32 -15.41 -3.03
C ASP A 206 13.83 -15.06 -1.61
N ASP A 207 14.79 -14.98 -0.68
CA ASP A 207 14.54 -14.61 0.70
C ASP A 207 14.41 -13.09 0.85
N ARG A 208 13.38 -12.64 1.57
CA ARG A 208 13.23 -11.20 1.88
C ARG A 208 14.17 -10.83 3.03
N LEU A 209 15.13 -9.96 2.77
CA LEU A 209 16.07 -9.44 3.76
C LEU A 209 15.44 -8.36 4.65
N THR A 210 14.79 -7.37 4.02
CA THR A 210 14.12 -6.28 4.74
C THR A 210 13.08 -5.60 3.86
N TYR A 211 12.26 -4.74 4.45
CA TYR A 211 11.34 -3.89 3.72
C TYR A 211 11.18 -2.54 4.42
N PHE A 212 10.75 -1.54 3.66
CA PHE A 212 10.33 -0.26 4.19
C PHE A 212 9.20 0.33 3.34
N CYS A 213 8.23 0.97 3.97
CA CYS A 213 7.07 1.54 3.28
C CYS A 213 6.86 2.99 3.73
N LEU A 214 6.67 3.87 2.74
CA LEU A 214 6.48 5.31 2.89
C LEU A 214 5.13 5.72 2.30
N PRO A 215 4.44 6.70 2.91
CA PRO A 215 3.30 7.37 2.31
C PRO A 215 3.70 8.37 1.22
#